data_AF-A0AAU2CMX5-F1
#
_entry.id   AF-A0AAU2CMX5-F1
#
_cell.length_a   1.000
_cell.length_b   1.000
_cell.length_c   1.000
_cell.angle_alpha   90.00
_cell.angle_beta   90.00
_cell.angle_gamma   90.00
#
_symmetry.space_group_name_H-M   'P 1'
#
loop_
_entity.id
_entity.type
_entity.pdbx_description
1 polymer ?
#
loop_
_entity_poly.entity_id
_entity_poly.type
_entity_poly.pdbx_seq_one_letter_code
_entity_poly.pdbx_strand_id
1 'polypeptide(L)'
;MLFDFTHAHDGERLSGVYGGELFGATTVVLHGAGTSSKERLLPLVREFVAHGCRGIAFDFSGHGESNGKLSELSLRRRFEQAVAVIDAYAGVDGPLVLVGFSMSGQTVADLVRHYGDRVSALGLCAPAVYTAKAWDVPFGDGNGPFSSMIRRPDSWREAPALKVLRTYEGRAVLAVPGTDTVVPPAVTEAVQDALAARAQYTRFDVPDAQHQLGLWFRDHGDDRREFVEAVLTGLDNRGWSATHAWVAKQLPHGRSVADSRLLSGGWSSQMRRLTLDDGAALVQRAFVKPFFRRHGPGLLAREASVLALLAGQESIPAPGLVAVDATAEHCDHPTLLMSALPGRVRVDEDDLDRRLDLLAAQLVRVHGVVPAEKPRLYQAWTSPEHVRTPDGPLWERAVDMIRRDPPPYESCFLHRDFHPGNVLFTGVGPKLRITGVVDWVETSWGPADLDVAHCSTALALLHGPAYGLDFRERYEAHGGRDLADGHDHLYWRLLDALHYCPDAAKLAGPWRELGRVDLTSEVLGERLEAYVDGLLQRYR
;
A
#
# COMPACT_ATOMS: atom_id res chain seq x y z
N MET A 1 -18.72 -29.63 -17.45
CA MET A 1 -17.84 -30.55 -18.20
C MET A 1 -16.68 -29.74 -18.77
N LEU A 2 -15.46 -30.28 -18.78
CA LEU A 2 -14.31 -29.66 -19.46
C LEU A 2 -14.06 -30.39 -20.79
N PHE A 3 -13.63 -29.66 -21.80
CA PHE A 3 -13.31 -30.15 -23.14
C PHE A 3 -11.87 -29.80 -23.46
N ASP A 4 -11.15 -30.75 -24.05
CA ASP A 4 -9.79 -30.55 -24.49
C ASP A 4 -9.73 -29.71 -25.77
N PHE A 5 -8.64 -28.97 -25.93
CA PHE A 5 -8.33 -28.26 -27.16
C PHE A 5 -6.84 -28.32 -27.47
N THR A 6 -6.51 -28.06 -28.74
CA THR A 6 -5.15 -27.75 -29.15
C THR A 6 -5.12 -26.39 -29.85
N HIS A 7 -4.06 -25.63 -29.64
CA HIS A 7 -3.90 -24.30 -30.25
C HIS A 7 -2.49 -24.16 -30.82
N ALA A 8 -2.40 -23.76 -32.09
CA ALA A 8 -1.13 -23.54 -32.76
C ALA A 8 -0.63 -22.11 -32.51
N HIS A 9 0.62 -21.95 -32.10
CA HIS A 9 1.24 -20.64 -31.88
C HIS A 9 2.75 -20.74 -32.17
N ASP A 10 3.28 -19.90 -33.05
CA ASP A 10 4.70 -19.87 -33.43
C ASP A 10 5.33 -21.24 -33.74
N GLY A 11 4.59 -22.10 -34.45
CA GLY A 11 5.03 -23.45 -34.83
C GLY A 11 4.96 -24.49 -33.70
N GLU A 12 4.50 -24.09 -32.51
CA GLU A 12 4.23 -24.98 -31.38
C GLU A 12 2.73 -25.26 -31.26
N ARG A 13 2.39 -26.38 -30.62
CA ARG A 13 1.05 -26.82 -30.31
C ARG A 13 0.88 -26.82 -28.80
N LEU A 14 0.01 -25.93 -28.34
CA LEU A 14 -0.41 -25.84 -26.94
C LEU A 14 -1.58 -26.78 -26.69
N SER A 15 -1.53 -27.57 -25.62
CA SER A 15 -2.64 -28.39 -25.13
C SER A 15 -3.37 -27.68 -24.01
N GLY A 16 -4.70 -27.67 -24.04
CA GLY A 16 -5.48 -27.02 -22.99
C GLY A 16 -6.87 -27.61 -22.80
N VAL A 17 -7.57 -27.09 -21.81
CA VAL A 17 -8.94 -27.42 -21.48
C VAL A 17 -9.77 -26.16 -21.34
N TYR A 18 -11.04 -26.23 -21.72
CA TYR A 18 -12.02 -25.19 -21.41
C TYR A 18 -13.36 -25.81 -20.98
N GLY A 19 -14.18 -25.04 -20.27
CA GLY A 19 -15.55 -25.45 -19.95
C GLY A 19 -16.35 -24.34 -19.29
N GLY A 20 -17.63 -24.58 -19.04
CA GLY A 20 -18.57 -23.54 -18.61
C GLY A 20 -19.15 -22.74 -19.77
N GLU A 21 -20.26 -22.06 -19.52
CA GLU A 21 -20.97 -21.26 -20.51
C GLU A 21 -20.25 -19.93 -20.78
N LEU A 22 -20.45 -19.35 -21.97
CA LEU A 22 -19.86 -18.06 -22.36
C LEU A 22 -20.56 -16.86 -21.71
N PHE A 23 -21.70 -17.07 -21.04
CA PHE A 23 -22.48 -16.05 -20.36
C PHE A 23 -21.98 -15.86 -18.93
N GLY A 24 -20.81 -15.25 -18.75
CA GLY A 24 -20.21 -15.03 -17.43
C GLY A 24 -18.77 -14.54 -17.51
N ALA A 25 -18.12 -14.42 -16.35
CA ALA A 25 -16.69 -14.15 -16.31
C ALA A 25 -15.90 -15.36 -16.83
N THR A 26 -14.83 -15.08 -17.59
CA THR A 26 -13.89 -16.12 -18.03
C THR A 26 -12.69 -16.15 -17.10
N THR A 27 -12.51 -17.26 -16.41
CA THR A 27 -11.35 -17.56 -15.59
C THR A 27 -10.26 -18.28 -16.38
N VAL A 28 -9.06 -17.74 -16.36
CA VAL A 28 -7.87 -18.33 -16.98
C VAL A 28 -6.88 -18.70 -15.87
N VAL A 29 -6.59 -19.99 -15.73
CA VAL A 29 -5.71 -20.52 -14.68
C VAL A 29 -4.38 -20.98 -15.29
N LEU A 30 -3.29 -20.32 -14.90
CA LEU A 30 -1.95 -20.46 -15.48
C LEU A 30 -0.99 -21.12 -14.49
N HIS A 31 -0.44 -22.27 -14.87
CA HIS A 31 0.52 -23.01 -14.04
C HIS A 31 1.89 -22.32 -13.98
N GLY A 32 2.71 -22.64 -12.97
CA GLY A 32 4.07 -22.13 -12.82
C GLY A 32 5.09 -22.75 -13.80
N ALA A 33 6.38 -22.71 -13.44
CA ALA A 33 7.46 -23.31 -14.24
C ALA A 33 7.79 -24.75 -13.80
N GLY A 34 8.91 -25.28 -14.30
CA GLY A 34 9.45 -26.58 -13.90
C GLY A 34 8.57 -27.74 -14.39
N THR A 35 8.23 -28.67 -13.51
CA THR A 35 7.42 -29.85 -13.85
C THR A 35 5.91 -29.62 -13.74
N SER A 36 5.48 -28.35 -13.59
CA SER A 36 4.06 -28.01 -13.47
C SER A 36 3.31 -28.15 -14.79
N SER A 37 1.99 -28.29 -14.73
CA SER A 37 1.13 -28.45 -15.91
C SER A 37 -0.33 -28.13 -15.58
N LYS A 38 -1.18 -28.06 -16.61
CA LYS A 38 -2.63 -27.84 -16.47
C LYS A 38 -3.32 -28.94 -15.66
N GLU A 39 -2.82 -30.18 -15.68
CA GLU A 39 -3.37 -31.32 -14.93
C GLU A 39 -3.46 -31.03 -13.43
N ARG A 40 -2.45 -30.35 -12.88
CA ARG A 40 -2.42 -29.94 -11.46
C ARG A 40 -3.53 -28.93 -11.14
N LEU A 41 -3.98 -28.17 -12.14
CA LEU A 41 -4.94 -27.09 -11.99
C LEU A 41 -6.38 -27.49 -12.32
N LEU A 42 -6.62 -28.66 -12.92
CA LEU A 42 -7.96 -29.10 -13.33
C LEU A 42 -9.01 -29.06 -12.21
N PRO A 43 -8.72 -29.45 -10.95
CA PRO A 43 -9.69 -29.30 -9.87
C PRO A 43 -10.11 -27.85 -9.65
N LEU A 44 -9.16 -26.92 -9.70
CA LEU A 44 -9.43 -25.49 -9.55
C LEU A 44 -10.23 -24.93 -10.72
N VAL A 45 -9.91 -25.32 -11.95
CA VAL A 45 -10.69 -24.94 -13.15
C VAL A 45 -12.13 -25.43 -13.03
N ARG A 46 -12.33 -26.69 -12.60
CA ARG A 46 -13.67 -27.24 -12.37
C ARG A 46 -14.43 -26.50 -11.28
N GLU A 47 -13.74 -26.06 -10.23
CA GLU A 47 -14.32 -25.27 -9.15
C GLU A 47 -14.84 -23.92 -9.66
N PHE A 48 -14.05 -23.19 -10.46
CA PHE A 48 -14.53 -21.96 -11.12
C PHE A 48 -15.74 -22.21 -12.04
N VAL A 49 -15.73 -23.31 -12.80
CA VAL A 49 -16.87 -23.69 -13.65
C VAL A 49 -18.11 -24.02 -12.82
N ALA A 50 -17.94 -24.66 -11.66
CA ALA A 50 -19.03 -24.92 -10.72
C ALA A 50 -19.63 -23.62 -10.14
N HIS A 51 -18.83 -22.55 -10.06
CA HIS A 51 -19.26 -21.21 -9.65
C HIS A 51 -19.75 -20.34 -10.83
N GLY A 52 -20.07 -20.95 -11.97
CA GLY A 52 -20.70 -20.26 -13.11
C GLY A 52 -19.73 -19.49 -14.00
N CYS A 53 -18.42 -19.64 -13.81
CA CYS A 53 -17.44 -19.06 -14.73
C CYS A 53 -17.22 -19.96 -15.95
N ARG A 54 -16.75 -19.36 -17.04
CA ARG A 54 -16.02 -20.11 -18.06
C ARG A 54 -14.60 -20.36 -17.56
N GLY A 55 -14.16 -21.61 -17.47
CA GLY A 55 -12.80 -21.96 -17.04
C GLY A 55 -11.92 -22.32 -18.22
N ILE A 56 -10.68 -21.83 -18.23
CA ILE A 56 -9.63 -22.14 -19.20
C ILE A 56 -8.32 -22.45 -18.46
N ALA A 57 -7.64 -23.52 -18.85
CA ALA A 57 -6.25 -23.78 -18.49
C ALA A 57 -5.51 -24.43 -19.65
N PHE A 58 -4.22 -24.17 -19.79
CA PHE A 58 -3.41 -24.77 -20.84
C PHE A 58 -1.97 -24.98 -20.37
N ASP A 59 -1.26 -25.85 -21.08
CA ASP A 59 0.15 -26.10 -20.89
C ASP A 59 0.97 -25.13 -21.74
N PHE A 60 1.88 -24.37 -21.12
CA PHE A 60 2.88 -23.62 -21.87
C PHE A 60 3.81 -24.57 -22.63
N SER A 61 4.49 -24.08 -23.67
CA SER A 61 5.44 -24.90 -24.43
C SER A 61 6.47 -25.60 -23.54
N GLY A 62 6.75 -26.87 -23.86
CA GLY A 62 7.62 -27.75 -23.10
C GLY A 62 7.06 -28.25 -21.76
N HIS A 63 5.78 -28.03 -21.46
CA HIS A 63 5.10 -28.57 -20.28
C HIS A 63 3.95 -29.50 -20.66
N GLY A 64 3.63 -30.45 -19.77
CA GLY A 64 2.48 -31.35 -19.91
C GLY A 64 2.39 -32.00 -21.28
N GLU A 65 1.31 -31.72 -21.99
CA GLU A 65 1.03 -32.28 -23.33
C GLU A 65 1.33 -31.30 -24.48
N SER A 66 1.78 -30.09 -24.17
CA SER A 66 2.28 -29.14 -25.17
C SER A 66 3.61 -29.60 -25.71
N ASN A 67 3.84 -29.38 -27.01
CA ASN A 67 5.15 -29.66 -27.61
C ASN A 67 6.14 -28.51 -27.32
N GLY A 68 7.28 -28.50 -28.02
CA GLY A 68 8.34 -27.51 -27.83
C GLY A 68 9.28 -27.89 -26.68
N LYS A 69 10.12 -26.94 -26.24
CA LYS A 69 11.11 -27.18 -25.18
C LYS A 69 11.06 -26.10 -24.12
N LEU A 70 11.02 -26.53 -22.86
CA LEU A 70 11.03 -25.63 -21.69
C LEU A 70 12.20 -24.65 -21.74
N SER A 71 13.37 -25.11 -22.19
CA SER A 71 14.60 -24.31 -22.26
C SER A 71 14.55 -23.17 -23.27
N GLU A 72 13.67 -23.27 -24.27
CA GLU A 72 13.47 -22.27 -25.32
C GLU A 72 12.37 -21.27 -24.95
N LEU A 73 11.62 -21.52 -23.87
CA LEU A 73 10.58 -20.63 -23.37
C LEU A 73 11.19 -19.40 -22.67
N SER A 74 10.46 -18.29 -22.66
CA SER A 74 10.84 -17.05 -21.97
C SER A 74 9.61 -16.40 -21.32
N LEU A 75 9.80 -15.34 -20.52
CA LEU A 75 8.68 -14.58 -19.96
C LEU A 75 7.81 -13.99 -21.09
N ARG A 76 8.43 -13.44 -22.14
CA ARG A 76 7.74 -12.95 -23.33
C ARG A 76 6.91 -14.04 -24.00
N ARG A 77 7.50 -15.21 -24.28
CA ARG A 77 6.80 -16.30 -24.98
C ARG A 77 5.63 -16.85 -24.16
N ARG A 78 5.75 -16.91 -22.83
CA ARG A 78 4.62 -17.25 -21.96
C ARG A 78 3.48 -16.25 -22.08
N PHE A 79 3.80 -14.96 -22.08
CA PHE A 79 2.80 -13.91 -22.29
C PHE A 79 2.13 -14.04 -23.67
N GLU A 80 2.90 -14.20 -24.75
CA GLU A 80 2.40 -14.34 -26.12
C GLU A 80 1.48 -15.57 -26.28
N GLN A 81 1.87 -16.71 -25.70
CA GLN A 81 1.06 -17.93 -25.68
C GLN A 81 -0.25 -17.75 -24.90
N ALA A 82 -0.19 -17.08 -23.75
CA ALA A 82 -1.38 -16.81 -22.94
C ALA A 82 -2.35 -15.88 -23.66
N VAL A 83 -1.86 -14.81 -24.30
CA VAL A 83 -2.71 -13.91 -25.12
C VAL A 83 -3.38 -14.69 -26.26
N ALA A 84 -2.63 -15.50 -27.01
CA ALA A 84 -3.17 -16.28 -28.12
C ALA A 84 -4.28 -17.25 -27.69
N VAL A 85 -4.13 -17.92 -26.54
CA VAL A 85 -5.16 -18.79 -25.98
C VAL A 85 -6.35 -17.98 -25.46
N ILE A 86 -6.14 -16.88 -24.75
CA ILE A 86 -7.23 -16.07 -24.21
C ILE A 86 -8.07 -15.49 -25.35
N ASP A 87 -7.44 -14.92 -26.36
CA ASP A 87 -8.14 -14.31 -27.51
C ASP A 87 -8.96 -15.35 -28.29
N ALA A 88 -8.48 -16.59 -28.38
CA ALA A 88 -9.19 -17.66 -29.08
C ALA A 88 -10.33 -18.29 -28.27
N TYR A 89 -10.22 -18.36 -26.94
CA TYR A 89 -11.11 -19.20 -26.12
C TYR A 89 -11.94 -18.44 -25.07
N ALA A 90 -11.59 -17.20 -24.72
CA ALA A 90 -12.25 -16.45 -23.64
C ALA A 90 -13.44 -15.60 -24.07
N GLY A 91 -13.73 -15.53 -25.37
CA GLY A 91 -14.71 -14.58 -25.94
C GLY A 91 -14.14 -13.16 -26.05
N VAL A 92 -14.89 -12.24 -26.66
CA VAL A 92 -14.40 -10.88 -26.96
C VAL A 92 -14.74 -9.85 -25.88
N ASP A 93 -15.91 -9.94 -25.24
CA ASP A 93 -16.47 -8.84 -24.43
C ASP A 93 -16.66 -9.18 -22.92
N GLY A 94 -16.36 -10.41 -22.51
CA GLY A 94 -16.57 -10.87 -21.13
C GLY A 94 -15.44 -10.46 -20.17
N PRO A 95 -15.74 -10.23 -18.86
CA PRO A 95 -14.73 -9.95 -17.85
C PRO A 95 -13.79 -11.13 -17.65
N LEU A 96 -12.51 -10.84 -17.44
CA LEU A 96 -11.45 -11.82 -17.24
C LEU A 96 -11.07 -11.94 -15.76
N VAL A 97 -11.01 -13.18 -15.29
CA VAL A 97 -10.43 -13.54 -14.00
C VAL A 97 -9.12 -14.26 -14.27
N LEU A 98 -7.99 -13.67 -13.85
CA LEU A 98 -6.67 -14.24 -14.11
C LEU A 98 -6.10 -14.88 -12.85
N VAL A 99 -5.80 -16.17 -12.91
CA VAL A 99 -5.24 -16.92 -11.78
C VAL A 99 -3.86 -17.45 -12.16
N GLY A 100 -2.82 -17.07 -11.42
CA GLY A 100 -1.43 -17.37 -11.74
C GLY A 100 -0.68 -18.01 -10.57
N PHE A 101 0.03 -19.11 -10.85
CA PHE A 101 0.86 -19.81 -9.87
C PHE A 101 2.36 -19.53 -10.10
N SER A 102 3.11 -19.23 -9.04
CA SER A 102 4.57 -19.08 -9.09
C SER A 102 5.01 -18.11 -10.20
N MET A 103 5.79 -18.57 -11.18
CA MET A 103 6.22 -17.77 -12.34
C MET A 103 5.07 -17.07 -13.10
N SER A 104 3.86 -17.63 -13.09
CA SER A 104 2.70 -16.98 -13.73
C SER A 104 2.18 -15.77 -12.97
N GLY A 105 2.71 -15.45 -11.78
CA GLY A 105 2.52 -14.14 -11.16
C GLY A 105 2.98 -12.99 -12.07
N GLN A 106 4.16 -13.16 -12.70
CA GLN A 106 4.66 -12.27 -13.74
C GLN A 106 3.71 -12.25 -14.95
N THR A 107 3.38 -13.43 -15.51
CA THR A 107 2.52 -13.51 -16.70
C THR A 107 1.17 -12.85 -16.48
N VAL A 108 0.54 -13.05 -15.31
CA VAL A 108 -0.72 -12.38 -14.97
C VAL A 108 -0.56 -10.87 -14.93
N ALA A 109 0.52 -10.33 -14.34
CA ALA A 109 0.76 -8.89 -14.37
C ALA A 109 0.93 -8.36 -15.80
N ASP A 110 1.58 -9.10 -16.69
CA ASP A 110 1.72 -8.71 -18.10
C ASP A 110 0.37 -8.75 -18.85
N LEU A 111 -0.49 -9.72 -18.52
CA LEU A 111 -1.85 -9.81 -19.07
C LEU A 111 -2.77 -8.71 -18.52
N VAL A 112 -2.63 -8.31 -17.26
CA VAL A 112 -3.34 -7.14 -16.69
C VAL A 112 -2.97 -5.88 -17.47
N ARG A 113 -1.67 -5.69 -17.75
CA ARG A 113 -1.21 -4.56 -18.57
C ARG A 113 -1.77 -4.60 -19.99
N HIS A 114 -1.95 -5.79 -20.55
CA HIS A 114 -2.42 -5.98 -21.93
C HIS A 114 -3.93 -5.80 -22.08
N TYR A 115 -4.72 -6.41 -21.19
CA TYR A 115 -6.19 -6.41 -21.27
C TYR A 115 -6.86 -5.27 -20.48
N GLY A 116 -6.13 -4.57 -19.60
CA GLY A 116 -6.62 -3.41 -18.88
C GLY A 116 -7.88 -3.71 -18.05
N ASP A 117 -8.89 -2.85 -18.19
CA ASP A 117 -10.16 -2.92 -17.44
C ASP A 117 -10.97 -4.20 -17.69
N ARG A 118 -10.63 -4.98 -18.73
CA ARG A 118 -11.26 -6.28 -18.94
C ARG A 118 -10.91 -7.27 -17.83
N VAL A 119 -9.77 -7.11 -17.14
CA VAL A 119 -9.39 -7.96 -16.01
C VAL A 119 -10.09 -7.47 -14.74
N SER A 120 -11.12 -8.20 -14.32
CA SER A 120 -11.96 -7.84 -13.16
C SER A 120 -11.45 -8.42 -11.83
N ALA A 121 -10.76 -9.57 -11.89
CA ALA A 121 -10.20 -10.22 -10.70
C ALA A 121 -8.87 -10.94 -10.93
N LEU A 122 -8.06 -10.99 -9.88
CA LEU A 122 -6.78 -11.70 -9.83
C LEU A 122 -6.75 -12.71 -8.70
N GLY A 123 -6.22 -13.90 -8.98
CA GLY A 123 -5.80 -14.89 -7.98
C GLY A 123 -4.32 -15.20 -8.14
N LEU A 124 -3.46 -14.71 -7.25
CA LEU A 124 -2.02 -14.97 -7.30
C LEU A 124 -1.63 -15.97 -6.22
N CYS A 125 -1.06 -17.10 -6.62
CA CYS A 125 -0.72 -18.20 -5.72
C CYS A 125 0.81 -18.38 -5.65
N ALA A 126 1.40 -18.03 -4.51
CA ALA A 126 2.86 -17.99 -4.31
C ALA A 126 3.61 -17.31 -5.48
N PRO A 127 3.21 -16.10 -5.91
CA PRO A 127 3.67 -15.50 -7.16
C PRO A 127 5.15 -15.08 -7.11
N ALA A 128 5.82 -15.18 -8.26
CA ALA A 128 7.13 -14.58 -8.51
C ALA A 128 7.02 -13.45 -9.54
N VAL A 129 7.88 -12.44 -9.40
CA VAL A 129 8.04 -11.32 -10.34
C VAL A 129 9.52 -11.14 -10.69
N TYR A 130 9.81 -10.66 -11.90
CA TYR A 130 11.16 -10.70 -12.44
C TYR A 130 11.63 -9.36 -12.99
N THR A 131 12.95 -9.18 -13.02
CA THR A 131 13.59 -8.01 -13.63
C THR A 131 13.22 -7.89 -15.12
N ALA A 132 13.03 -6.66 -15.61
CA ALA A 132 12.74 -6.39 -17.03
C ALA A 132 13.79 -7.00 -17.99
N LYS A 133 15.06 -7.12 -17.53
CA LYS A 133 16.15 -7.71 -18.31
C LYS A 133 15.94 -9.18 -18.66
N ALA A 134 15.11 -9.88 -17.89
CA ALA A 134 14.84 -11.31 -18.08
C ALA A 134 13.73 -11.56 -19.13
N TRP A 135 13.09 -10.53 -19.66
CA TRP A 135 11.90 -10.63 -20.51
C TRP A 135 12.08 -11.55 -21.73
N ASP A 136 13.12 -11.30 -22.52
CA ASP A 136 13.41 -12.01 -23.77
C ASP A 136 14.38 -13.18 -23.59
N VAL A 137 14.91 -13.38 -22.39
CA VAL A 137 15.97 -14.37 -22.14
C VAL A 137 15.34 -15.76 -22.04
N PRO A 138 15.77 -16.75 -22.86
CA PRO A 138 15.31 -18.12 -22.73
C PRO A 138 15.66 -18.72 -21.36
N PHE A 139 14.78 -19.55 -20.82
CA PHE A 139 14.96 -20.16 -19.49
C PHE A 139 16.20 -21.06 -19.42
N GLY A 140 16.58 -21.67 -20.54
CA GLY A 140 17.73 -22.56 -20.60
C GLY A 140 17.56 -23.81 -19.74
N ASP A 141 18.67 -24.34 -19.26
CA ASP A 141 18.75 -25.58 -18.48
C ASP A 141 18.69 -25.36 -16.95
N GLY A 142 18.34 -24.16 -16.51
CA GLY A 142 18.28 -23.79 -15.10
C GLY A 142 19.58 -23.24 -14.51
N ASN A 143 20.68 -23.19 -15.27
CA ASN A 143 21.94 -22.53 -14.87
C ASN A 143 22.43 -21.48 -15.88
N GLY A 144 21.64 -21.19 -16.92
CA GLY A 144 21.94 -20.19 -17.94
C GLY A 144 21.66 -18.72 -17.53
N PRO A 145 21.76 -17.78 -18.49
CA PRO A 145 21.65 -16.34 -18.25
C PRO A 145 20.36 -15.91 -17.53
N PHE A 146 19.22 -16.55 -17.84
CA PHE A 146 17.95 -16.28 -17.17
C PHE A 146 18.04 -16.55 -15.66
N SER A 147 18.51 -17.74 -15.28
CA SER A 147 18.72 -18.13 -13.88
C SER A 147 19.67 -17.20 -13.15
N SER A 148 20.78 -16.79 -13.78
CA SER A 148 21.72 -15.84 -13.20
C SER A 148 21.08 -14.47 -12.93
N MET A 149 20.23 -13.97 -13.84
CA MET A 149 19.54 -12.69 -13.67
C MET A 149 18.54 -12.72 -12.52
N ILE A 150 17.68 -13.75 -12.46
CA ILE A 150 16.59 -13.81 -11.47
C ILE A 150 17.08 -14.19 -10.07
N ARG A 151 18.22 -14.88 -9.95
CA ARG A 151 18.83 -15.23 -8.65
C ARG A 151 19.72 -14.13 -8.08
N ARG A 152 20.01 -13.07 -8.85
CA ARG A 152 20.73 -11.92 -8.32
C ARG A 152 19.91 -11.30 -7.18
N PRO A 153 20.50 -11.07 -5.99
CA PRO A 153 19.82 -10.46 -4.86
C PRO A 153 19.07 -9.19 -5.29
N ASP A 154 17.85 -9.04 -4.77
CA ASP A 154 16.99 -7.86 -4.96
C ASP A 154 16.68 -7.48 -6.43
N SER A 155 16.97 -8.35 -7.41
CA SER A 155 16.74 -8.06 -8.83
C SER A 155 15.28 -7.80 -9.18
N TRP A 156 14.35 -8.29 -8.35
CA TRP A 156 12.91 -8.16 -8.48
C TRP A 156 12.37 -6.77 -8.07
N ARG A 157 13.14 -5.94 -7.35
CA ARG A 157 12.64 -4.65 -6.84
C ARG A 157 12.15 -3.70 -7.94
N GLU A 158 12.79 -3.77 -9.10
CA GLU A 158 12.45 -2.99 -10.29
C GLU A 158 11.58 -3.77 -11.29
N ALA A 159 10.94 -4.86 -10.86
CA ALA A 159 10.08 -5.64 -11.74
C ALA A 159 8.92 -4.79 -12.26
N PRO A 160 8.72 -4.68 -13.60
CA PRO A 160 7.59 -3.94 -14.17
C PRO A 160 6.23 -4.45 -13.65
N ALA A 161 6.14 -5.75 -13.34
CA ALA A 161 4.95 -6.36 -12.76
C ALA A 161 4.46 -5.66 -11.49
N LEU A 162 5.36 -5.23 -10.59
CA LEU A 162 4.98 -4.54 -9.34
C LEU A 162 4.29 -3.20 -9.63
N LYS A 163 4.69 -2.49 -10.70
CA LYS A 163 4.05 -1.24 -11.11
C LYS A 163 2.64 -1.49 -11.62
N VAL A 164 2.46 -2.54 -12.43
CA VAL A 164 1.14 -2.94 -12.94
C VAL A 164 0.21 -3.30 -11.78
N LEU A 165 0.64 -4.22 -10.91
CA LEU A 165 -0.14 -4.66 -9.75
C LEU A 165 -0.48 -3.50 -8.79
N ARG A 166 0.41 -2.51 -8.66
CA ARG A 166 0.17 -1.30 -7.85
C ARG A 166 -0.92 -0.39 -8.40
N THR A 167 -1.13 -0.41 -9.71
CA THR A 167 -2.15 0.42 -10.37
C THR A 167 -3.48 -0.31 -10.57
N TYR A 168 -3.52 -1.62 -10.33
CA TYR A 168 -4.71 -2.44 -10.49
C TYR A 168 -5.76 -2.13 -9.42
N GLU A 169 -7.01 -1.92 -9.85
CA GLU A 169 -8.12 -1.47 -9.00
C GLU A 169 -9.23 -2.51 -8.80
N GLY A 170 -9.14 -3.68 -9.45
CA GLY A 170 -10.14 -4.75 -9.34
C GLY A 170 -10.00 -5.58 -8.07
N ARG A 171 -10.66 -6.74 -8.05
CA ARG A 171 -10.55 -7.73 -6.96
C ARG A 171 -9.19 -8.42 -7.04
N ALA A 172 -8.48 -8.58 -5.92
CA ALA A 172 -7.20 -9.28 -5.89
C ALA A 172 -7.07 -10.18 -4.66
N VAL A 173 -6.79 -11.46 -4.88
CA VAL A 173 -6.52 -12.44 -3.82
C VAL A 173 -5.08 -12.94 -3.96
N LEU A 174 -4.30 -12.84 -2.88
CA LEU A 174 -2.95 -13.37 -2.80
C LEU A 174 -2.94 -14.57 -1.85
N ALA A 175 -2.82 -15.77 -2.41
CA ALA A 175 -2.66 -17.00 -1.66
C ALA A 175 -1.18 -17.19 -1.27
N VAL A 176 -0.93 -17.26 0.04
CA VAL A 176 0.42 -17.32 0.62
C VAL A 176 0.58 -18.62 1.41
N PRO A 177 1.53 -19.51 1.02
CA PRO A 177 1.79 -20.73 1.78
C PRO A 177 2.50 -20.40 3.10
N GLY A 178 2.33 -21.24 4.12
CA GLY A 178 3.02 -21.06 5.39
C GLY A 178 4.54 -21.23 5.30
N THR A 179 5.03 -22.05 4.37
CA THR A 179 6.46 -22.16 4.06
C THR A 179 6.74 -22.06 2.56
N ASP A 180 7.56 -21.09 2.16
CA ASP A 180 8.04 -20.97 0.79
C ASP A 180 9.57 -20.94 0.73
N THR A 181 10.16 -21.99 0.16
CA THR A 181 11.61 -22.10 -0.05
C THR A 181 12.06 -21.67 -1.44
N VAL A 182 11.11 -21.31 -2.32
CA VAL A 182 11.34 -20.97 -3.72
C VAL A 182 11.25 -19.46 -3.93
N VAL A 183 10.20 -18.83 -3.40
CA VAL A 183 9.96 -17.39 -3.49
C VAL A 183 10.36 -16.72 -2.18
N PRO A 184 11.33 -15.79 -2.20
CA PRO A 184 11.72 -15.07 -0.99
C PRO A 184 10.54 -14.30 -0.37
N PRO A 185 10.41 -14.25 0.97
CA PRO A 185 9.32 -13.53 1.64
C PRO A 185 9.18 -12.05 1.20
N ALA A 186 10.32 -11.38 0.94
CA ALA A 186 10.33 -9.99 0.47
C ALA A 186 9.64 -9.80 -0.89
N VAL A 187 9.60 -10.82 -1.75
CA VAL A 187 8.85 -10.78 -3.03
C VAL A 187 7.36 -10.82 -2.74
N THR A 188 6.92 -11.72 -1.85
CA THR A 188 5.51 -11.82 -1.43
C THR A 188 5.04 -10.53 -0.77
N GLU A 189 5.86 -9.93 0.08
CA GLU A 189 5.59 -8.62 0.71
C GLU A 189 5.47 -7.52 -0.34
N ALA A 190 6.35 -7.47 -1.34
CA ALA A 190 6.29 -6.47 -2.40
C ALA A 190 5.05 -6.62 -3.29
N VAL A 191 4.64 -7.85 -3.61
CA VAL A 191 3.40 -8.13 -4.34
C VAL A 191 2.18 -7.74 -3.50
N GLN A 192 2.16 -8.05 -2.21
CA GLN A 192 1.12 -7.62 -1.28
C GLN A 192 1.01 -6.09 -1.22
N ASP A 193 2.13 -5.40 -1.06
CA ASP A 193 2.17 -3.93 -0.99
C ASP A 193 1.71 -3.28 -2.31
N ALA A 194 2.05 -3.88 -3.45
CA ALA A 194 1.55 -3.44 -4.75
C ALA A 194 0.03 -3.61 -4.82
N LEU A 195 -0.49 -4.82 -4.63
CA LEU A 195 -1.94 -5.07 -4.73
C LEU A 195 -2.76 -4.23 -3.74
N ALA A 196 -2.31 -4.11 -2.50
CA ALA A 196 -3.04 -3.36 -1.47
C ALA A 196 -3.08 -1.84 -1.71
N ALA A 197 -2.30 -1.30 -2.66
CA ALA A 197 -2.27 0.13 -2.95
C ALA A 197 -3.59 0.65 -3.54
N ARG A 198 -4.26 -0.15 -4.39
CA ARG A 198 -5.46 0.28 -5.12
C ARG A 198 -6.54 -0.79 -5.29
N ALA A 199 -6.16 -2.07 -5.29
CA ALA A 199 -7.07 -3.16 -5.48
C ALA A 199 -7.95 -3.37 -4.23
N GLN A 200 -9.07 -4.04 -4.41
CA GLN A 200 -9.77 -4.64 -3.28
C GLN A 200 -9.05 -5.96 -2.93
N TYR A 201 -8.11 -5.85 -1.99
CA TYR A 201 -7.11 -6.88 -1.73
C TYR A 201 -7.50 -7.81 -0.58
N THR A 202 -7.27 -9.10 -0.75
CA THR A 202 -7.37 -10.10 0.31
C THR A 202 -6.14 -10.99 0.33
N ARG A 203 -5.56 -11.13 1.51
CA ARG A 203 -4.54 -12.14 1.81
C ARG A 203 -5.24 -13.44 2.19
N PHE A 204 -4.87 -14.53 1.53
CA PHE A 204 -5.39 -15.87 1.77
C PHE A 204 -4.23 -16.75 2.27
N ASP A 205 -4.07 -16.86 3.59
CA ASP A 205 -2.99 -17.64 4.19
C ASP A 205 -3.32 -19.13 4.18
N VAL A 206 -2.37 -19.94 3.74
CA VAL A 206 -2.48 -21.41 3.69
C VAL A 206 -1.36 -22.00 4.55
N PRO A 207 -1.50 -21.98 5.89
CA PRO A 207 -0.39 -22.16 6.83
C PRO A 207 0.30 -23.53 6.72
N ASP A 208 -0.46 -24.56 6.35
CA ASP A 208 0.05 -25.93 6.24
C ASP A 208 0.61 -26.25 4.85
N ALA A 209 0.51 -25.32 3.91
CA ALA A 209 1.01 -25.50 2.55
C ALA A 209 2.48 -25.10 2.39
N GLN A 210 3.12 -25.75 1.42
CA GLN A 210 4.40 -25.35 0.86
C GLN A 210 4.20 -24.56 -0.46
N HIS A 211 5.29 -24.17 -1.13
CA HIS A 211 5.27 -23.43 -2.41
C HIS A 211 4.30 -23.98 -3.47
N GLN A 212 4.12 -25.31 -3.53
CA GLN A 212 3.31 -25.97 -4.57
C GLN A 212 1.79 -25.89 -4.33
N LEU A 213 1.26 -24.66 -4.22
CA LEU A 213 -0.17 -24.40 -3.98
C LEU A 213 -1.12 -25.03 -5.02
N GLY A 214 -0.66 -25.28 -6.25
CA GLY A 214 -1.47 -25.99 -7.24
C GLY A 214 -1.79 -27.43 -6.83
N LEU A 215 -0.84 -28.13 -6.19
CA LEU A 215 -1.09 -29.46 -5.62
C LEU A 215 -1.92 -29.36 -4.34
N TRP A 216 -1.67 -28.33 -3.53
CA TRP A 216 -2.48 -28.07 -2.33
C TRP A 216 -3.97 -27.98 -2.66
N PHE A 217 -4.35 -27.10 -3.59
CA PHE A 217 -5.76 -26.93 -3.99
C PHE A 217 -6.34 -28.15 -4.72
N ARG A 218 -5.52 -29.02 -5.31
CA ARG A 218 -5.99 -30.31 -5.84
C ARG A 218 -6.46 -31.22 -4.70
N ASP A 219 -5.68 -31.27 -3.62
CA ASP A 219 -5.85 -32.25 -2.55
C ASP A 219 -6.75 -31.73 -1.40
N HIS A 220 -6.89 -30.41 -1.25
CA HIS A 220 -7.65 -29.74 -0.19
C HIS A 220 -8.87 -29.01 -0.79
N GLY A 221 -10.00 -29.71 -0.82
CA GLY A 221 -11.21 -29.21 -1.48
C GLY A 221 -11.86 -27.99 -0.82
N ASP A 222 -11.71 -27.84 0.49
CA ASP A 222 -12.32 -26.75 1.25
C ASP A 222 -11.59 -25.44 0.98
N ASP A 223 -10.27 -25.42 1.16
CA ASP A 223 -9.42 -24.26 0.82
C ASP A 223 -9.55 -23.86 -0.66
N ARG A 224 -9.71 -24.84 -1.55
CA ARG A 224 -9.94 -24.57 -2.98
C ARG A 224 -11.25 -23.80 -3.20
N ARG A 225 -12.34 -24.22 -2.55
CA ARG A 225 -13.64 -23.54 -2.65
C ARG A 225 -13.55 -22.14 -2.08
N GLU A 226 -12.99 -21.99 -0.89
CA GLU A 226 -12.85 -20.68 -0.23
C GLU A 226 -11.99 -19.72 -1.07
N PHE A 227 -10.89 -20.19 -1.66
CA PHE A 227 -10.09 -19.37 -2.56
C PHE A 227 -10.88 -18.91 -3.80
N VAL A 228 -11.66 -19.79 -4.43
CA VAL A 228 -12.48 -19.44 -5.59
C VAL A 228 -13.57 -18.44 -5.21
N GLU A 229 -14.29 -18.67 -4.11
CA GLU A 229 -15.29 -17.75 -3.59
C GLU A 229 -14.69 -16.37 -3.31
N ALA A 230 -13.50 -16.34 -2.70
CA ALA A 230 -12.78 -15.10 -2.45
C ALA A 230 -12.42 -14.38 -3.76
N VAL A 231 -11.92 -15.08 -4.78
CA VAL A 231 -11.57 -14.47 -6.08
C VAL A 231 -12.80 -13.91 -6.80
N LEU A 232 -13.96 -14.56 -6.66
CA LEU A 232 -15.20 -14.17 -7.35
C LEU A 232 -16.07 -13.18 -6.57
N THR A 233 -15.69 -12.80 -5.35
CA THR A 233 -16.45 -11.82 -4.55
C THR A 233 -16.49 -10.45 -5.23
N GLY A 234 -17.69 -9.94 -5.50
CA GLY A 234 -17.94 -8.55 -5.91
C GLY A 234 -17.39 -8.15 -7.28
N LEU A 235 -17.37 -9.06 -8.26
CA LEU A 235 -16.82 -8.79 -9.61
C LEU A 235 -17.45 -7.58 -10.32
N ASP A 236 -18.70 -7.25 -10.01
CA ASP A 236 -19.47 -6.16 -10.63
C ASP A 236 -19.08 -4.76 -10.11
N ASN A 237 -18.52 -4.66 -8.89
CA ASN A 237 -18.18 -3.39 -8.24
C ASN A 237 -16.70 -3.32 -7.84
N ARG A 238 -15.82 -3.97 -8.62
CA ARG A 238 -14.37 -4.04 -8.33
C ARG A 238 -14.06 -4.59 -6.92
N GLY A 239 -14.95 -5.41 -6.35
CA GLY A 239 -14.84 -6.01 -5.02
C GLY A 239 -15.36 -5.15 -3.85
N TRP A 240 -15.92 -3.97 -4.08
CA TRP A 240 -16.31 -3.01 -3.02
C TRP A 240 -17.83 -2.95 -2.74
N SER A 241 -18.57 -4.00 -3.11
CA SER A 241 -20.04 -3.99 -3.07
C SER A 241 -20.61 -3.68 -1.68
N ALA A 242 -20.06 -4.28 -0.62
CA ALA A 242 -20.57 -4.07 0.73
C ALA A 242 -20.29 -2.65 1.23
N THR A 243 -19.09 -2.14 0.96
CA THR A 243 -18.69 -0.77 1.30
C THR A 243 -19.53 0.26 0.57
N HIS A 244 -19.79 0.08 -0.73
CA HIS A 244 -20.67 0.97 -1.50
C HIS A 244 -22.10 0.99 -0.94
N ALA A 245 -22.65 -0.19 -0.60
CA ALA A 245 -23.97 -0.29 0.02
C ALA A 245 -24.01 0.37 1.41
N TRP A 246 -22.95 0.24 2.20
CA TRP A 246 -22.84 0.90 3.49
C TRP A 246 -22.76 2.42 3.34
N VAL A 247 -21.92 2.94 2.42
CA VAL A 247 -21.81 4.37 2.13
C VAL A 247 -23.16 4.95 1.71
N ALA A 248 -23.89 4.28 0.81
CA ALA A 248 -25.19 4.74 0.34
C ALA A 248 -26.20 4.93 1.48
N LYS A 249 -26.13 4.11 2.54
CA LYS A 249 -26.97 4.25 3.73
C LYS A 249 -26.60 5.44 4.63
N GLN A 250 -25.37 5.95 4.52
CA GLN A 250 -24.90 7.11 5.29
C GLN A 250 -25.25 8.45 4.64
N LEU A 251 -25.66 8.43 3.36
CA LEU A 251 -25.98 9.64 2.63
C LEU A 251 -27.38 10.16 2.99
N PRO A 252 -27.62 11.49 2.94
CA PRO A 252 -28.96 12.03 3.09
C PRO A 252 -29.96 11.44 2.09
N HIS A 253 -31.25 11.38 2.45
CA HIS A 253 -32.28 10.84 1.57
C HIS A 253 -32.27 11.48 0.17
N GLY A 254 -32.26 10.64 -0.87
CA GLY A 254 -32.24 11.08 -2.27
C GLY A 254 -30.86 11.48 -2.79
N ARG A 255 -29.79 11.34 -1.98
CA ARG A 255 -28.41 11.56 -2.41
C ARG A 255 -27.72 10.27 -2.84
N SER A 256 -26.84 10.38 -3.81
CA SER A 256 -26.05 9.30 -4.38
C SER A 256 -24.60 9.73 -4.64
N VAL A 257 -23.69 8.75 -4.72
CA VAL A 257 -22.33 8.98 -5.19
C VAL A 257 -22.33 9.02 -6.72
N ALA A 258 -21.92 10.15 -7.29
CA ALA A 258 -21.82 10.36 -8.73
C ALA A 258 -20.45 9.98 -9.29
N ASP A 259 -19.39 10.16 -8.51
CA ASP A 259 -18.00 9.83 -8.89
C ASP A 259 -17.17 9.41 -7.67
N SER A 260 -16.17 8.56 -7.91
CA SER A 260 -15.22 8.10 -6.90
C SER A 260 -13.81 8.06 -7.48
N ARG A 261 -12.86 8.71 -6.81
CA ARG A 261 -11.45 8.72 -7.21
C ARG A 261 -10.53 8.45 -6.03
N LEU A 262 -9.49 7.65 -6.27
CA LEU A 262 -8.41 7.48 -5.30
C LEU A 262 -7.66 8.81 -5.09
N LEU A 263 -7.26 9.05 -3.85
CA LEU A 263 -6.38 10.12 -3.43
C LEU A 263 -4.97 9.58 -3.24
N SER A 264 -3.97 10.36 -3.61
CA SER A 264 -2.55 10.03 -3.38
C SER A 264 -2.15 10.25 -1.92
N GLY A 265 -1.07 9.59 -1.50
CA GLY A 265 -0.41 9.84 -0.21
C GLY A 265 -0.84 8.95 0.97
N GLY A 266 -1.82 8.06 0.80
CA GLY A 266 -2.19 7.08 1.84
C GLY A 266 -1.19 5.91 1.92
N TRP A 267 -0.32 5.90 2.94
CA TRP A 267 0.63 4.78 3.14
C TRP A 267 -0.01 3.58 3.85
N SER A 268 -0.79 3.87 4.90
CA SER A 268 -1.43 2.90 5.79
C SER A 268 -2.80 2.42 5.30
N SER A 269 -3.47 3.24 4.47
CA SER A 269 -4.85 3.05 4.04
C SER A 269 -5.07 3.55 2.63
N GLN A 270 -6.11 3.02 1.97
CA GLN A 270 -6.62 3.59 0.73
C GLN A 270 -7.55 4.76 1.07
N MET A 271 -7.32 5.89 0.41
CA MET A 271 -8.12 7.10 0.55
C MET A 271 -8.88 7.34 -0.75
N ARG A 272 -10.21 7.47 -0.69
CA ARG A 272 -11.06 7.74 -1.87
C ARG A 272 -11.88 8.99 -1.61
N ARG A 273 -11.89 9.91 -2.57
CA ARG A 273 -12.84 11.01 -2.61
C ARG A 273 -14.09 10.56 -3.33
N LEU A 274 -15.22 10.71 -2.67
CA LEU A 274 -16.56 10.43 -3.20
C LEU A 274 -17.22 11.76 -3.50
N THR A 275 -17.58 12.01 -4.76
CA THR A 275 -18.34 13.20 -5.16
C THR A 275 -19.81 12.83 -5.24
N LEU A 276 -20.65 13.56 -4.53
CA LEU A 276 -22.09 13.36 -4.51
C LEU A 276 -22.77 14.07 -5.69
N ASP A 277 -24.01 13.72 -5.98
CA ASP A 277 -24.81 14.28 -7.08
C ASP A 277 -25.02 15.82 -7.03
N ASP A 278 -24.90 16.44 -5.85
CA ASP A 278 -24.94 17.91 -5.68
C ASP A 278 -23.57 18.59 -5.72
N GLY A 279 -22.51 17.83 -5.99
CA GLY A 279 -21.14 18.31 -6.01
C GLY A 279 -20.48 18.41 -4.63
N ALA A 280 -21.19 18.08 -3.53
CA ALA A 280 -20.55 17.88 -2.25
C ALA A 280 -19.57 16.70 -2.31
N ALA A 281 -18.59 16.67 -1.41
CA ALA A 281 -17.58 15.61 -1.41
C ALA A 281 -17.34 15.05 -0.01
N LEU A 282 -17.18 13.73 0.03
CA LEU A 282 -16.76 12.96 1.19
C LEU A 282 -15.41 12.30 0.91
N VAL A 283 -14.73 11.87 1.97
CA VAL A 283 -13.52 11.06 1.91
C VAL A 283 -13.77 9.75 2.66
N GLN A 284 -13.52 8.65 1.97
CA GLN A 284 -13.54 7.30 2.51
C GLN A 284 -12.09 6.83 2.75
N ARG A 285 -11.79 6.47 3.99
CA ARG A 285 -10.56 5.78 4.40
C ARG A 285 -10.86 4.29 4.57
N ALA A 286 -10.04 3.42 3.99
CA ALA A 286 -10.16 1.97 4.16
C ALA A 286 -8.80 1.30 4.48
N PHE A 287 -8.77 0.47 5.53
CA PHE A 287 -7.59 -0.32 5.89
C PHE A 287 -7.55 -1.67 5.17
N VAL A 288 -6.80 -1.71 4.07
CA VAL A 288 -6.72 -2.87 3.17
C VAL A 288 -5.54 -3.79 3.49
N LYS A 289 -4.39 -3.23 3.85
CA LYS A 289 -3.18 -4.01 4.19
C LYS A 289 -3.40 -4.87 5.44
N PRO A 290 -2.93 -6.13 5.49
CA PRO A 290 -3.26 -7.08 6.57
C PRO A 290 -2.93 -6.55 7.98
N PHE A 291 -1.76 -5.92 8.16
CA PHE A 291 -1.35 -5.34 9.43
C PHE A 291 -2.35 -4.27 9.90
N PHE A 292 -2.68 -3.30 9.05
CA PHE A 292 -3.60 -2.22 9.41
C PHE A 292 -5.03 -2.70 9.52
N ARG A 293 -5.46 -3.67 8.71
CA ARG A 293 -6.78 -4.30 8.80
C ARG A 293 -6.98 -4.96 10.17
N ARG A 294 -5.99 -5.71 10.66
CA ARG A 294 -6.02 -6.35 11.99
C ARG A 294 -6.16 -5.34 13.12
N HIS A 295 -5.51 -4.18 13.00
CA HIS A 295 -5.56 -3.10 14.01
C HIS A 295 -6.65 -2.06 13.73
N GLY A 296 -7.40 -2.21 12.64
CA GLY A 296 -8.44 -1.30 12.17
C GLY A 296 -9.45 -0.91 13.25
N PRO A 297 -9.96 -1.85 14.08
CA PRO A 297 -10.89 -1.53 15.15
C PRO A 297 -10.36 -0.44 16.09
N GLY A 298 -9.11 -0.57 16.55
CA GLY A 298 -8.50 0.42 17.42
C GLY A 298 -8.14 1.72 16.70
N LEU A 299 -7.57 1.62 15.49
CA LEU A 299 -7.11 2.77 14.72
C LEU A 299 -8.28 3.69 14.31
N LEU A 300 -9.36 3.13 13.74
CA LEU A 300 -10.50 3.92 13.27
C LEU A 300 -11.41 4.39 14.41
N ALA A 301 -11.56 3.60 15.48
CA ALA A 301 -12.31 4.07 16.65
C ALA A 301 -11.62 5.30 17.28
N ARG A 302 -10.29 5.30 17.37
CA ARG A 302 -9.54 6.47 17.86
C ARG A 302 -9.73 7.68 16.95
N GLU A 303 -9.55 7.52 15.64
CA GLU A 303 -9.73 8.62 14.70
C GLU A 303 -11.15 9.17 14.76
N ALA A 304 -12.17 8.31 14.77
CA ALA A 304 -13.57 8.73 14.88
C ALA A 304 -13.82 9.54 16.17
N SER A 305 -13.34 9.07 17.33
CA SER A 305 -13.47 9.81 18.60
C SER A 305 -12.78 11.16 18.56
N VAL A 306 -11.59 11.25 17.93
CA VAL A 306 -10.86 12.52 17.81
C VAL A 306 -11.57 13.48 16.84
N LEU A 307 -12.06 13.01 15.70
CA LEU A 307 -12.83 13.86 14.78
C LEU A 307 -14.12 14.38 15.44
N ALA A 308 -14.79 13.57 16.25
CA ALA A 308 -15.96 14.00 17.02
C ALA A 308 -15.60 15.08 18.06
N LEU A 309 -14.47 14.94 18.75
CA LEU A 309 -13.94 15.93 19.68
C LEU A 309 -13.60 17.25 18.97
N LEU A 310 -12.96 17.17 17.80
CA LEU A 310 -12.53 18.34 17.03
C LEU A 310 -13.68 19.07 16.32
N ALA A 311 -14.85 18.44 16.14
CA ALA A 311 -16.02 19.08 15.54
C ALA A 311 -16.47 20.36 16.29
N GLY A 312 -16.16 20.46 17.60
CA GLY A 312 -16.42 21.66 18.41
C GLY A 312 -15.27 22.67 18.48
N GLN A 313 -14.15 22.42 17.78
CA GLN A 313 -12.92 23.23 17.87
C GLN A 313 -12.75 24.08 16.61
N GLU A 314 -13.34 25.27 16.56
CA GLU A 314 -13.29 26.17 15.38
C GLU A 314 -11.86 26.52 14.92
N SER A 315 -10.90 26.49 15.84
CA SER A 315 -9.49 26.80 15.58
C SER A 315 -8.72 25.67 14.87
N ILE A 316 -9.31 24.47 14.80
CA ILE A 316 -8.71 23.28 14.20
C ILE A 316 -9.52 22.87 12.96
N PRO A 317 -9.01 23.11 11.74
CA PRO A 317 -9.69 22.70 10.53
C PRO A 317 -9.54 21.19 10.30
N ALA A 318 -10.31 20.38 11.03
CA ALA A 318 -10.33 18.91 10.89
C ALA A 318 -11.53 18.44 10.05
N PRO A 319 -11.47 17.25 9.44
CA PRO A 319 -12.63 16.65 8.78
C PRO A 319 -13.77 16.40 9.78
N GLY A 320 -15.01 16.65 9.38
CA GLY A 320 -16.18 16.18 10.12
C GLY A 320 -16.35 14.67 9.94
N LEU A 321 -16.50 13.94 11.04
CA LEU A 321 -16.87 12.52 11.01
C LEU A 321 -18.29 12.36 10.43
N VAL A 322 -18.45 11.44 9.48
CA VAL A 322 -19.76 11.05 8.95
C VAL A 322 -20.20 9.71 9.51
N ALA A 323 -19.35 8.68 9.38
CA ALA A 323 -19.63 7.33 9.86
C ALA A 323 -18.36 6.50 9.98
N VAL A 324 -18.40 5.42 10.77
CA VAL A 324 -17.29 4.49 10.92
C VAL A 324 -17.80 3.05 11.04
N ASP A 325 -17.14 2.13 10.33
CA ASP A 325 -17.24 0.69 10.50
C ASP A 325 -15.84 0.15 10.79
N ALA A 326 -15.45 0.20 12.06
CA ALA A 326 -14.08 -0.07 12.48
C ALA A 326 -13.72 -1.57 12.44
N THR A 327 -14.71 -2.45 12.48
CA THR A 327 -14.54 -3.91 12.52
C THR A 327 -14.75 -4.58 11.16
N ALA A 328 -15.22 -3.82 10.15
CA ALA A 328 -15.66 -4.37 8.86
C ALA A 328 -16.85 -5.32 9.02
N GLU A 329 -17.80 -4.99 9.89
CA GLU A 329 -19.02 -5.77 10.05
C GLU A 329 -19.99 -5.55 8.86
N HIS A 330 -19.89 -4.39 8.21
CA HIS A 330 -20.78 -3.98 7.13
C HIS A 330 -20.05 -3.66 5.82
N CYS A 331 -18.79 -3.23 5.91
CA CYS A 331 -17.93 -2.91 4.79
C CYS A 331 -16.99 -4.07 4.46
N ASP A 332 -16.41 -4.04 3.25
CA ASP A 332 -15.46 -5.06 2.80
C ASP A 332 -14.13 -5.01 3.61
N HIS A 333 -13.82 -3.83 4.15
CA HIS A 333 -12.67 -3.56 5.02
C HIS A 333 -13.03 -2.53 6.10
N PRO A 334 -12.25 -2.43 7.20
CA PRO A 334 -12.45 -1.37 8.19
C PRO A 334 -12.43 -0.01 7.51
N THR A 335 -13.51 0.74 7.66
CA THR A 335 -13.78 1.94 6.85
C THR A 335 -14.24 3.10 7.72
N LEU A 336 -13.75 4.30 7.42
CA LEU A 336 -14.20 5.56 8.02
C LEU A 336 -14.58 6.55 6.90
N LEU A 337 -15.72 7.20 7.06
CA LEU A 337 -16.26 8.20 6.15
C LEU A 337 -16.24 9.57 6.85
N MET A 338 -15.69 10.57 6.16
CA MET A 338 -15.55 11.93 6.69
C MET A 338 -15.82 12.99 5.61
N SER A 339 -16.02 14.25 6.00
CA SER A 339 -16.16 15.36 5.06
C SER A 339 -14.87 15.59 4.27
N ALA A 340 -14.97 15.92 2.98
CA ALA A 340 -13.80 16.38 2.23
C ALA A 340 -13.45 17.83 2.56
N LEU A 341 -12.21 18.08 2.96
CA LEU A 341 -11.70 19.43 3.16
C LEU A 341 -11.17 20.04 1.85
N PRO A 342 -11.29 21.36 1.64
CA PRO A 342 -10.73 22.02 0.48
C PRO A 342 -9.20 22.11 0.57
N GLY A 343 -8.55 22.25 -0.58
CA GLY A 343 -7.10 22.45 -0.67
C GLY A 343 -6.34 21.20 -1.10
N ARG A 344 -5.01 21.30 -1.01
CA ARG A 344 -4.07 20.25 -1.38
C ARG A 344 -2.86 20.26 -0.46
N VAL A 345 -2.20 19.11 -0.35
CA VAL A 345 -0.86 19.02 0.21
C VAL A 345 0.12 19.79 -0.68
N ARG A 346 1.03 20.55 -0.07
CA ARG A 346 2.08 21.30 -0.80
C ARG A 346 3.46 20.90 -0.27
N VAL A 347 4.24 20.28 -1.15
CA VAL A 347 5.62 19.81 -0.91
C VAL A 347 6.64 20.51 -1.82
N ASP A 348 6.16 21.43 -2.65
CA ASP A 348 6.95 22.35 -3.49
C ASP A 348 7.73 23.36 -2.64
N GLU A 349 8.53 24.21 -3.28
CA GLU A 349 9.32 25.28 -2.63
C GLU A 349 8.59 26.64 -2.61
N ASP A 350 7.45 26.75 -3.29
CA ASP A 350 6.71 28.01 -3.39
C ASP A 350 6.08 28.39 -2.02
N ASP A 351 6.11 29.66 -1.68
CA ASP A 351 5.63 30.21 -0.40
C ASP A 351 6.18 29.49 0.85
N LEU A 352 7.34 28.82 0.77
CA LEU A 352 7.81 27.89 1.79
C LEU A 352 7.85 28.54 3.19
N ASP A 353 8.54 29.67 3.35
CA ASP A 353 8.66 30.35 4.64
C ASP A 353 7.30 30.62 5.28
N ARG A 354 6.35 31.11 4.50
CA ARG A 354 5.00 31.37 4.98
C ARG A 354 4.25 30.09 5.34
N ARG A 355 4.45 28.99 4.60
CA ARG A 355 3.89 27.68 4.96
C ARG A 355 4.46 27.20 6.30
N LEU A 356 5.75 27.38 6.55
CA LEU A 356 6.38 26.99 7.82
C LEU A 356 5.79 27.77 9.00
N ASP A 357 5.59 29.07 8.86
CA ASP A 357 4.95 29.91 9.88
C ASP A 357 3.49 29.49 10.13
N LEU A 358 2.75 29.17 9.06
CA LEU A 358 1.39 28.66 9.18
C LEU A 358 1.33 27.30 9.88
N LEU A 359 2.26 26.39 9.58
CA LEU A 359 2.38 25.09 10.23
C LEU A 359 2.66 25.26 11.73
N ALA A 360 3.66 26.07 12.08
CA ALA A 360 4.01 26.39 13.46
C ALA A 360 2.80 26.96 14.22
N ALA A 361 2.14 27.99 13.66
CA ALA A 361 0.97 28.60 14.27
C ALA A 361 -0.21 27.63 14.40
N GLN A 362 -0.41 26.71 13.45
CA GLN A 362 -1.46 25.69 13.55
C GLN A 362 -1.14 24.65 14.61
N LEU A 363 0.13 24.25 14.75
CA LEU A 363 0.53 23.29 15.78
C LEU A 363 0.33 23.87 17.19
N VAL A 364 0.63 25.16 17.41
CA VAL A 364 0.30 25.85 18.66
C VAL A 364 -1.19 25.76 18.98
N ARG A 365 -2.07 25.93 17.96
CA ARG A 365 -3.52 25.77 18.16
C ARG A 365 -3.90 24.35 18.54
N VAL A 366 -3.27 23.33 17.94
CA VAL A 366 -3.50 21.92 18.29
C VAL A 366 -3.14 21.66 19.75
N HIS A 367 -1.95 22.09 20.20
CA HIS A 367 -1.52 21.90 21.58
C HIS A 367 -2.39 22.64 22.60
N GLY A 368 -3.07 23.71 22.19
CA GLY A 368 -4.03 24.45 23.00
C GLY A 368 -5.40 23.78 23.15
N VAL A 369 -5.67 22.66 22.48
CA VAL A 369 -6.93 21.93 22.64
C VAL A 369 -6.99 21.29 24.03
N VAL A 370 -8.04 21.61 24.78
CA VAL A 370 -8.31 21.02 26.10
C VAL A 370 -9.54 20.12 25.97
N PRO A 371 -9.35 18.80 25.79
CA PRO A 371 -10.48 17.89 25.61
C PRO A 371 -11.11 17.53 26.95
N ALA A 372 -12.41 17.23 26.94
CA ALA A 372 -13.12 16.74 28.14
C ALA A 372 -12.59 15.37 28.59
N GLU A 373 -12.28 14.50 27.63
CA GLU A 373 -11.61 13.22 27.86
C GLU A 373 -10.25 13.23 27.15
N LYS A 374 -9.19 12.92 27.89
CA LYS A 374 -7.84 12.92 27.34
C LYS A 374 -7.67 11.70 26.40
N PRO A 375 -7.04 11.88 25.23
CA PRO A 375 -6.59 10.76 24.42
C PRO A 375 -5.63 9.84 25.19
N ARG A 376 -5.33 8.67 24.62
CA ARG A 376 -4.31 7.76 25.14
C ARG A 376 -2.98 8.49 25.36
N LEU A 377 -2.18 8.03 26.32
CA LEU A 377 -0.80 8.49 26.45
C LEU A 377 0.01 8.20 25.18
N TYR A 378 0.96 9.08 24.87
CA TYR A 378 1.85 8.89 23.74
C TYR A 378 2.65 7.59 23.85
N GLN A 379 3.14 7.12 22.71
CA GLN A 379 4.08 6.02 22.62
C GLN A 379 5.24 6.45 21.72
N ALA A 380 6.47 6.15 22.14
CA ALA A 380 7.64 6.36 21.30
C ALA A 380 7.57 5.40 20.09
N TRP A 381 7.86 5.90 18.90
CA TRP A 381 7.89 5.07 17.67
C TRP A 381 9.22 4.34 17.47
N THR A 382 10.20 4.58 18.32
CA THR A 382 11.48 3.89 18.31
C THR A 382 12.05 3.79 19.71
N SER A 383 13.06 2.95 19.86
CA SER A 383 13.85 2.84 21.09
C SER A 383 15.31 2.53 20.74
N PRO A 384 16.27 2.78 21.65
CA PRO A 384 17.69 2.55 21.40
C PRO A 384 18.02 1.10 20.98
N GLU A 385 17.21 0.13 21.40
CA GLU A 385 17.38 -1.29 21.11
C GLU A 385 16.84 -1.68 19.71
N HIS A 386 15.92 -0.88 19.16
CA HIS A 386 15.25 -1.16 17.89
C HIS A 386 15.81 -0.33 16.72
N VAL A 387 16.42 0.82 16.99
CA VAL A 387 17.06 1.64 15.96
C VAL A 387 18.21 0.87 15.33
N ARG A 388 18.27 0.89 13.99
CA ARG A 388 19.43 0.41 13.21
C ARG A 388 20.03 1.59 12.47
N THR A 389 21.14 2.11 12.96
CA THR A 389 21.87 3.21 12.32
C THR A 389 23.00 2.68 11.43
N PRO A 390 23.55 3.53 10.55
CA PRO A 390 24.90 3.32 10.05
C PRO A 390 25.94 3.27 11.20
N ASP A 391 27.10 2.70 10.91
CA ASP A 391 28.23 2.68 11.85
C ASP A 391 28.86 4.08 11.95
N GLY A 392 29.38 4.43 13.13
CA GLY A 392 30.20 5.62 13.33
C GLY A 392 29.83 6.46 14.56
N PRO A 393 30.76 7.33 15.01
CA PRO A 393 30.64 8.03 16.29
C PRO A 393 29.48 9.02 16.35
N LEU A 394 29.02 9.53 15.20
CA LEU A 394 27.84 10.39 15.12
C LEU A 394 26.59 9.64 15.59
N TRP A 395 26.36 8.46 15.01
CA TRP A 395 25.18 7.64 15.27
C TRP A 395 25.22 7.01 16.65
N GLU A 396 26.39 6.57 17.11
CA GLU A 396 26.60 6.09 18.49
C GLU A 396 26.18 7.16 19.52
N ARG A 397 26.66 8.39 19.35
CA ARG A 397 26.29 9.52 20.24
C ARG A 397 24.79 9.83 20.18
N ALA A 398 24.18 9.76 19.00
CA ALA A 398 22.76 9.99 18.83
C ALA A 398 21.92 8.92 19.55
N VAL A 399 22.29 7.65 19.40
CA VAL A 399 21.64 6.53 20.08
C VAL A 399 21.84 6.61 21.60
N ASP A 400 23.04 6.95 22.06
CA ASP A 400 23.33 7.10 23.49
C ASP A 400 22.52 8.23 24.14
N MET A 401 22.22 9.31 23.41
CA MET A 401 21.33 10.36 23.90
C MET A 401 19.93 9.80 24.19
N ILE A 402 19.36 8.98 23.30
CA ILE A 402 18.02 8.41 23.48
C ILE A 402 17.99 7.20 24.44
N ARG A 403 19.14 6.70 24.91
CA ARG A 403 19.22 5.71 26.00
C ARG A 403 18.89 6.27 27.37
N ARG A 404 18.93 7.58 27.54
CA ARG A 404 18.52 8.25 28.79
C ARG A 404 17.04 8.00 29.06
N ASP A 405 16.65 8.12 30.32
CA ASP A 405 15.23 8.15 30.68
C ASP A 405 14.53 9.30 29.94
N PRO A 406 13.27 9.11 29.50
CA PRO A 406 12.50 10.20 28.90
C PRO A 406 12.50 11.43 29.80
N PRO A 407 12.86 12.62 29.28
CA PRO A 407 12.87 13.85 30.07
C PRO A 407 11.52 14.17 30.71
N PRO A 408 11.47 14.96 31.80
CA PRO A 408 10.22 15.47 32.34
C PRO A 408 9.52 16.36 31.31
N TYR A 409 8.18 16.31 31.27
CA TYR A 409 7.39 17.13 30.35
C TYR A 409 6.03 17.52 30.92
N GLU A 410 5.49 18.63 30.43
CA GLU A 410 4.07 18.92 30.55
C GLU A 410 3.31 18.29 29.38
N SER A 411 2.16 17.69 29.67
CA SER A 411 1.39 16.97 28.66
C SER A 411 0.31 17.87 28.04
N CYS A 412 0.19 17.83 26.73
CA CYS A 412 -0.85 18.50 25.97
C CYS A 412 -1.49 17.55 24.94
N PHE A 413 -2.46 18.07 24.20
CA PHE A 413 -3.10 17.36 23.10
C PHE A 413 -2.16 17.33 21.88
N LEU A 414 -1.77 16.14 21.44
CA LEU A 414 -0.85 15.95 20.32
C LEU A 414 -1.60 15.42 19.10
N HIS A 415 -1.25 15.92 17.92
CA HIS A 415 -1.59 15.25 16.66
C HIS A 415 -0.81 13.93 16.52
N ARG A 416 0.46 13.95 16.95
CA ARG A 416 1.52 12.95 16.79
C ARG A 416 2.03 12.65 15.40
N ASP A 417 1.24 12.90 14.35
CA ASP A 417 1.68 12.79 12.96
C ASP A 417 1.62 14.14 12.22
N PHE A 418 1.95 15.24 12.91
CA PHE A 418 1.84 16.59 12.32
C PHE A 418 3.05 16.93 11.46
N HIS A 419 2.85 16.98 10.15
CA HIS A 419 3.89 17.37 9.20
C HIS A 419 3.27 17.90 7.90
N PRO A 420 4.03 18.52 6.97
CA PRO A 420 3.48 19.13 5.76
C PRO A 420 2.63 18.20 4.87
N GLY A 421 2.82 16.88 4.97
CA GLY A 421 2.06 15.88 4.22
C GLY A 421 0.62 15.69 4.70
N ASN A 422 0.34 16.05 5.95
CA ASN A 422 -0.97 15.93 6.60
C ASN A 422 -1.70 17.29 6.73
N VAL A 423 -1.21 18.33 6.05
CA VAL A 423 -1.78 19.68 6.08
C VAL A 423 -2.17 20.13 4.66
N LEU A 424 -3.41 20.59 4.52
CA LEU A 424 -3.98 21.08 3.27
C LEU A 424 -3.93 22.60 3.20
N PHE A 425 -3.52 23.11 2.05
CA PHE A 425 -3.39 24.54 1.78
C PHE A 425 -4.29 25.00 0.63
N THR A 426 -4.74 26.25 0.71
CA THR A 426 -5.34 27.00 -0.41
C THR A 426 -4.74 28.41 -0.50
N GLY A 427 -4.87 29.03 -1.68
CA GLY A 427 -4.30 30.35 -1.94
C GLY A 427 -2.79 30.32 -2.19
N VAL A 428 -2.23 31.50 -2.46
CA VAL A 428 -0.80 31.75 -2.71
C VAL A 428 -0.44 33.11 -2.13
N GLY A 429 0.85 33.31 -1.80
CA GLY A 429 1.35 34.57 -1.26
C GLY A 429 0.50 35.10 -0.10
N PRO A 430 0.03 36.36 -0.14
CA PRO A 430 -0.82 36.95 0.90
C PRO A 430 -2.11 36.20 1.26
N LYS A 431 -2.64 35.38 0.35
CA LYS A 431 -3.90 34.64 0.53
C LYS A 431 -3.70 33.18 0.94
N LEU A 432 -2.45 32.73 1.03
CA LEU A 432 -2.10 31.38 1.48
C LEU A 432 -2.61 31.15 2.91
N ARG A 433 -3.33 30.04 3.10
CA ARG A 433 -3.86 29.60 4.39
C ARG A 433 -3.96 28.08 4.47
N ILE A 434 -3.95 27.57 5.69
CA ILE A 434 -4.32 26.17 5.99
C ILE A 434 -5.83 26.03 5.93
N THR A 435 -6.30 24.97 5.30
CA THR A 435 -7.71 24.62 5.20
C THR A 435 -8.02 23.22 5.71
N GLY A 436 -7.01 22.45 6.10
CA GLY A 436 -7.21 21.15 6.69
C GLY A 436 -5.98 20.60 7.40
N VAL A 437 -6.20 19.89 8.51
CA VAL A 437 -5.25 19.01 9.18
C VAL A 437 -5.90 17.63 9.27
N VAL A 438 -5.23 16.60 8.74
CA VAL A 438 -5.79 15.26 8.53
C VAL A 438 -4.91 14.15 9.13
N ASP A 439 -5.42 12.92 9.15
CA ASP A 439 -4.77 11.73 9.72
C ASP A 439 -4.55 11.79 11.25
N TRP A 440 -5.66 11.87 11.97
CA TRP A 440 -5.69 11.97 13.45
C TRP A 440 -5.60 10.60 14.16
N VAL A 441 -5.17 9.54 13.48
CA VAL A 441 -5.14 8.17 14.04
C VAL A 441 -4.15 8.01 15.20
N GLU A 442 -3.07 8.79 15.17
CA GLU A 442 -1.98 8.71 16.15
C GLU A 442 -2.13 9.68 17.33
N THR A 443 -3.19 10.49 17.33
CA THR A 443 -3.48 11.46 18.40
C THR A 443 -3.31 10.86 19.78
N SER A 444 -2.64 11.62 20.63
CA SER A 444 -2.26 11.18 21.97
C SER A 444 -2.10 12.36 22.92
N TRP A 445 -1.91 12.05 24.20
CA TRP A 445 -1.62 12.99 25.26
C TRP A 445 -0.15 12.86 25.66
N GLY A 446 0.64 13.93 25.57
CA GLY A 446 2.09 13.85 25.77
C GLY A 446 2.84 15.17 25.57
N PRO A 447 4.18 15.11 25.50
CA PRO A 447 5.03 16.29 25.33
C PRO A 447 4.84 16.95 23.96
N ALA A 448 4.71 18.29 23.95
CA ALA A 448 4.66 19.09 22.72
C ALA A 448 5.92 18.89 21.85
N ASP A 449 7.06 18.56 22.47
CA ASP A 449 8.32 18.25 21.79
C ASP A 449 8.17 17.16 20.73
N LEU A 450 7.26 16.19 20.88
CA LEU A 450 7.11 15.10 19.91
C LEU A 450 6.54 15.59 18.57
N ASP A 451 5.51 16.44 18.59
CA ASP A 451 4.97 16.99 17.34
C ASP A 451 5.94 18.00 16.71
N VAL A 452 6.64 18.79 17.52
CA VAL A 452 7.68 19.70 17.03
C VAL A 452 8.84 18.91 16.42
N ALA A 453 9.30 17.85 17.07
CA ALA A 453 10.35 16.96 16.55
C ALA A 453 9.93 16.32 15.24
N HIS A 454 8.71 15.77 15.19
CA HIS A 454 8.18 15.10 14.02
C HIS A 454 8.06 16.03 12.81
N CYS A 455 7.45 17.20 12.98
CA CYS A 455 7.36 18.19 11.92
C CYS A 455 8.76 18.65 11.48
N SER A 456 9.68 18.82 12.42
CA SER A 456 11.06 19.22 12.12
C SER A 456 11.83 18.18 11.31
N THR A 457 11.74 16.89 11.66
CA THR A 457 12.37 15.81 10.91
C THR A 457 11.79 15.75 9.49
N ALA A 458 10.46 15.85 9.36
CA ALA A 458 9.82 15.87 8.05
C ALA A 458 10.30 17.06 7.18
N LEU A 459 10.46 18.25 7.76
CA LEU A 459 10.99 19.43 7.08
C LEU A 459 12.47 19.28 6.70
N ALA A 460 13.29 18.70 7.59
CA ALA A 460 14.70 18.41 7.31
C ALA A 460 14.85 17.48 6.10
N LEU A 461 14.04 16.43 6.04
CA LEU A 461 14.06 15.47 4.95
C LEU A 461 13.48 16.04 3.65
N LEU A 462 12.40 16.84 3.74
CA LEU A 462 11.69 17.37 2.58
C LEU A 462 12.39 18.58 1.94
N HIS A 463 12.79 19.57 2.73
CA HIS A 463 13.33 20.84 2.26
C HIS A 463 14.82 21.03 2.57
N GLY A 464 15.35 20.30 3.56
CA GLY A 464 16.77 20.29 3.91
C GLY A 464 17.02 20.56 5.42
N PRO A 465 18.18 20.15 5.97
CA PRO A 465 18.41 20.09 7.42
C PRO A 465 18.14 21.39 8.18
N ALA A 466 18.49 22.55 7.60
CA ALA A 466 18.30 23.86 8.21
C ALA A 466 16.83 24.12 8.57
N TYR A 467 15.89 23.76 7.70
CA TYR A 467 14.45 23.97 7.93
C TYR A 467 13.92 23.14 9.10
N GLY A 468 14.48 21.95 9.32
CA GLY A 468 14.16 21.17 10.51
C GLY A 468 14.74 21.80 11.77
N LEU A 469 16.01 22.21 11.74
CA LEU A 469 16.69 22.83 12.88
C LEU A 469 15.99 24.10 13.36
N ASP A 470 15.43 24.90 12.45
CA ASP A 470 14.84 26.22 12.75
C ASP A 470 13.33 26.19 13.06
N PHE A 471 12.68 25.03 12.97
CA PHE A 471 11.23 24.95 13.17
C PHE A 471 10.81 25.22 14.63
N ARG A 472 11.69 24.92 15.60
CA ARG A 472 11.45 25.22 17.02
C ARG A 472 11.22 26.72 17.22
N GLU A 473 12.11 27.56 16.68
CA GLU A 473 12.04 29.01 16.83
C GLU A 473 10.77 29.56 16.19
N ARG A 474 10.31 28.98 15.08
CA ARG A 474 9.04 29.36 14.45
C ARG A 474 7.84 29.00 15.33
N TYR A 475 7.84 27.80 15.91
CA TYR A 475 6.80 27.38 16.86
C TYR A 475 6.73 28.32 18.07
N GLU A 476 7.86 28.65 18.68
CA GLU A 476 7.95 29.59 19.81
C GLU A 476 7.54 31.02 19.43
N ALA A 477 7.95 31.51 18.25
CA ALA A 477 7.58 32.83 17.74
C ALA A 477 6.06 33.00 17.54
N HIS A 478 5.35 31.90 17.32
CA HIS A 478 3.89 31.87 17.23
C HIS A 478 3.17 31.59 18.56
N GLY A 479 3.90 31.64 19.68
CA GLY A 479 3.35 31.50 21.03
C GLY A 479 3.36 30.07 21.55
N GLY A 480 4.05 29.16 20.88
CA GLY A 480 4.36 27.84 21.40
C GLY A 480 5.18 27.91 22.68
N ARG A 481 4.88 27.04 23.64
CA ARG A 481 5.50 26.98 24.98
C ARG A 481 5.77 25.53 25.37
N ASP A 482 6.39 25.38 26.53
CA ASP A 482 6.54 24.12 27.26
C ASP A 482 7.33 23.04 26.50
N LEU A 483 8.24 23.49 25.62
CA LEU A 483 9.27 22.63 25.04
C LEU A 483 10.40 22.44 26.03
N ALA A 484 11.01 21.26 26.01
CA ALA A 484 12.24 21.03 26.75
C ALA A 484 13.39 21.91 26.22
N ASP A 485 14.44 22.05 27.02
CA ASP A 485 15.65 22.79 26.69
C ASP A 485 16.90 21.91 26.67
N GLY A 486 17.95 22.37 26.00
CA GLY A 486 19.26 21.72 25.98
C GLY A 486 19.19 20.24 25.57
N HIS A 487 19.78 19.37 26.40
CA HIS A 487 19.86 17.94 26.14
C HIS A 487 18.51 17.23 26.21
N ASP A 488 17.51 17.78 26.90
CA ASP A 488 16.20 17.16 27.03
C ASP A 488 15.36 17.43 25.77
N HIS A 489 15.51 18.61 25.15
CA HIS A 489 14.98 18.83 23.81
C HIS A 489 15.66 17.92 22.78
N LEU A 490 16.99 17.84 22.84
CA LEU A 490 17.78 17.01 21.94
C LEU A 490 17.34 15.54 21.99
N TYR A 491 16.99 15.02 23.18
CA TYR A 491 16.42 13.69 23.34
C TYR A 491 15.19 13.47 22.44
N TRP A 492 14.18 14.34 22.52
CA TRP A 492 12.95 14.21 21.73
C TRP A 492 13.20 14.34 20.22
N ARG A 493 14.09 15.26 19.83
CA ARG A 493 14.47 15.47 18.43
C ARG A 493 15.15 14.26 17.83
N LEU A 494 16.08 13.65 18.56
CA LEU A 494 16.77 12.44 18.11
C LEU A 494 15.88 11.20 18.18
N LEU A 495 14.98 11.11 19.17
CA LEU A 495 14.03 10.01 19.26
C LEU A 495 13.15 9.92 18.00
N ASP A 496 12.67 11.06 17.49
CA ASP A 496 11.92 11.08 16.24
C ASP A 496 12.83 10.89 15.00
N ALA A 497 13.96 11.59 14.91
CA ALA A 497 14.85 11.47 13.75
C ALA A 497 15.35 10.02 13.52
N LEU A 498 15.75 9.33 14.59
CA LEU A 498 16.28 7.97 14.52
C LEU A 498 15.22 6.91 14.20
N HIS A 499 13.92 7.24 14.31
CA HIS A 499 12.84 6.35 13.84
C HIS A 499 12.95 6.07 12.33
N TYR A 500 13.56 6.98 11.55
CA TYR A 500 13.73 6.84 10.11
C TYR A 500 15.00 6.10 9.69
N CYS A 501 15.84 5.65 10.65
CA CYS A 501 16.99 4.82 10.34
C CYS A 501 16.59 3.33 10.15
N PRO A 502 17.23 2.58 9.22
CA PRO A 502 18.30 3.02 8.31
C PRO A 502 17.75 3.57 6.98
N ASP A 503 16.42 3.56 6.77
CA ASP A 503 15.81 3.89 5.49
C ASP A 503 14.71 4.95 5.61
N ALA A 504 15.13 6.22 5.47
CA ALA A 504 14.24 7.37 5.45
C ALA A 504 13.39 7.45 4.17
N ALA A 505 13.67 6.63 3.14
CA ALA A 505 12.92 6.66 1.89
C ALA A 505 11.44 6.26 2.04
N LYS A 506 11.10 5.57 3.14
CA LYS A 506 9.71 5.23 3.47
C LYS A 506 8.81 6.46 3.59
N LEU A 507 9.31 7.55 4.16
CA LEU A 507 8.55 8.80 4.32
C LEU A 507 8.36 9.54 2.99
N ALA A 508 9.29 9.37 2.05
CA ALA A 508 9.29 10.10 0.79
C ALA A 508 8.41 9.51 -0.32
N GLY A 509 7.86 8.30 -0.13
CA GLY A 509 6.95 7.68 -1.11
C GLY A 509 5.81 8.63 -1.54
N PRO A 510 4.98 9.10 -0.58
CA PRO A 510 3.95 10.11 -0.83
C PRO A 510 4.47 11.40 -1.47
N TRP A 511 5.65 11.89 -1.07
CA TRP A 511 6.20 13.15 -1.59
C TRP A 511 6.66 13.03 -3.05
N ARG A 512 7.23 11.88 -3.43
CA ARG A 512 7.60 11.60 -4.83
C ARG A 512 6.36 11.55 -5.73
N GLU A 513 5.25 10.97 -5.25
CA GLU A 513 3.95 11.00 -5.96
C GLU A 513 3.40 12.43 -6.13
N LEU A 514 3.74 13.33 -5.21
CA LEU A 514 3.40 14.75 -5.27
C LEU A 514 4.42 15.60 -6.05
N GLY A 515 5.38 14.96 -6.74
CA GLY A 515 6.33 15.61 -7.65
C GLY A 515 7.75 15.76 -7.14
N ARG A 516 8.04 15.40 -5.88
CA ARG A 516 9.40 15.46 -5.29
C ARG A 516 10.24 14.23 -5.64
N VAL A 517 10.38 13.96 -6.94
CA VAL A 517 11.14 12.82 -7.47
C VAL A 517 12.64 12.92 -7.20
N ASP A 518 13.13 14.11 -6.83
CA ASP A 518 14.50 14.41 -6.41
C ASP A 518 14.90 13.74 -5.08
N LEU A 519 13.92 13.40 -4.23
CA LEU A 519 14.16 12.82 -2.91
C LEU A 519 14.49 11.33 -3.01
N THR A 520 15.66 10.97 -3.53
CA THR A 520 16.13 9.57 -3.59
C THR A 520 16.47 9.05 -2.19
N SER A 521 16.66 7.73 -2.04
CA SER A 521 17.10 7.15 -0.76
C SER A 521 18.46 7.70 -0.32
N GLU A 522 19.35 7.98 -1.27
CA GLU A 522 20.67 8.59 -1.03
C GLU A 522 20.52 10.02 -0.49
N VAL A 523 19.76 10.88 -1.19
CA VAL A 523 19.50 12.27 -0.76
C VAL A 523 18.88 12.33 0.64
N LEU A 524 17.94 11.43 0.94
CA LEU A 524 17.29 11.38 2.26
C LEU A 524 18.24 10.88 3.35
N GLY A 525 19.11 9.92 3.03
CA GLY A 525 20.16 9.47 3.94
C GLY A 525 21.12 10.59 4.30
N GLU A 526 21.62 11.32 3.30
CA GLU A 526 22.50 12.47 3.49
C GLU A 526 21.84 13.58 4.31
N ARG A 527 20.57 13.89 4.03
CA ARG A 527 19.81 14.90 4.80
C ARG A 527 19.57 14.47 6.24
N LEU A 528 19.27 13.20 6.48
CA LEU A 528 19.08 12.68 7.84
C LEU A 528 20.38 12.77 8.63
N GLU A 529 21.51 12.36 8.04
CA GLU A 529 22.83 12.44 8.65
C GLU A 529 23.20 13.88 9.02
N ALA A 530 23.08 14.81 8.06
CA ALA A 530 23.37 16.23 8.27
C ALA A 530 22.43 16.87 9.32
N TYR A 531 21.18 16.45 9.38
CA TYR A 531 20.23 16.91 10.39
C TYR A 531 20.58 16.41 11.80
N VAL A 532 20.94 15.13 11.94
CA VAL A 532 21.38 14.55 13.22
C VAL A 532 22.68 15.20 13.71
N ASP A 533 23.65 15.43 12.82
CA ASP A 533 24.87 16.17 13.17
C ASP A 533 24.56 17.61 13.58
N GLY A 534 23.71 18.31 12.83
CA GLY A 534 23.26 19.66 13.18
C GLY A 534 22.58 19.74 14.55
N LEU A 535 21.73 18.76 14.90
CA LEU A 535 21.12 18.66 16.23
C LEU A 535 22.19 18.48 17.32
N LEU A 536 23.13 17.55 17.13
CA LEU A 536 24.21 17.29 18.07
C LEU A 536 25.20 18.45 18.20
N GLN A 537 25.28 19.35 17.22
CA GLN A 537 26.09 20.57 17.28
C GLN A 537 25.38 21.71 17.99
N ARG A 538 24.07 21.88 17.74
CA ARG A 538 23.26 22.97 18.30
C ARG A 538 23.07 22.84 19.82
N TYR A 539 23.01 21.61 20.34
CA TYR A 539 22.73 21.31 21.74
C TYR A 539 23.93 20.64 22.44
N ARG A 540 25.17 21.04 22.09
CA ARG A 540 26.40 20.54 22.72
C ARG A 540 26.58 20.97 24.17
#